data_AF-A0A0H3A823-F1
#
_entry.id   AF-A0A0H3A823-F1
#
_cell.length_a   1.000
_cell.length_b   1.000
_cell.length_c   1.000
_cell.angle_alpha   90.00
_cell.angle_beta   90.00
_cell.angle_gamma   90.00
#
_symmetry.space_group_name_H-M   'P 1'
#
loop_
_entity.id
_entity.type
_entity.pdbx_description
1 polymer ?
#
loop_
_entity_poly.entity_id
_entity_poly.type
_entity_poly.pdbx_seq_one_letter_code
_entity_poly.pdbx_strand_id
1 'polypeptide(L)'
;MRNDGELHSRLKNCLQTILDLEPDIGRYDASRSLMREFTMLKAFMERLEDMLLAEDDVRRIERATTHFLEELRGSMATMQQRTGRGRLLQ
;
A
#
# COMPACT_ATOMS: atom_id res chain seq x y z
N MET A 1 20.55 9.82 20.52
CA MET A 1 20.73 10.47 19.19
C MET A 1 19.39 10.38 18.50
N ARG A 2 18.84 11.50 17.99
CA ARG A 2 17.54 11.50 17.32
C ARG A 2 17.66 10.69 16.04
N ASN A 3 16.87 9.64 15.94
CA ASN A 3 16.89 8.69 14.83
C ASN A 3 15.90 9.11 13.73
N ASP A 4 15.66 10.41 13.61
CA ASP A 4 14.56 10.96 12.82
C ASP A 4 14.69 10.55 11.34
N GLY A 5 15.91 10.49 10.81
CA GLY A 5 16.15 9.98 9.45
C GLY A 5 15.74 8.53 9.27
N GLU A 6 15.94 7.66 10.27
CA GLU A 6 15.52 6.26 10.21
C GLU A 6 13.99 6.12 10.22
N LEU A 7 13.31 6.90 11.05
CA LEU A 7 11.84 6.93 11.11
C LEU A 7 11.23 7.35 9.77
N HIS A 8 11.80 8.38 9.15
CA HIS A 8 11.38 8.84 7.82
C HIS A 8 11.61 7.77 6.76
N SER A 9 12.78 7.12 6.75
CA SER A 9 13.06 6.03 5.81
C SER A 9 12.10 4.86 5.98
N ARG A 10 11.81 4.44 7.22
CA ARG A 10 10.87 3.34 7.51
C ARG A 10 9.46 3.67 7.05
N LEU A 11 8.97 4.87 7.37
CA LEU A 11 7.64 5.31 6.96
C LEU A 11 7.55 5.45 5.43
N LYS A 12 8.57 6.05 4.79
CA LYS A 12 8.67 6.16 3.33
C LYS A 12 8.64 4.78 2.67
N ASN A 13 9.38 3.80 3.20
CA ASN A 13 9.38 2.44 2.68
C ASN A 13 8.00 1.77 2.79
N CYS A 14 7.30 1.94 3.91
CA CYS A 14 5.94 1.39 4.07
C CYS A 14 4.98 1.96 3.03
N LEU A 15 4.95 3.28 2.91
CA LEU A 15 4.04 3.95 1.98
C LEU A 15 4.42 3.67 0.52
N GLN A 16 5.71 3.61 0.19
CA GLN A 16 6.17 3.26 -1.16
C GLN A 16 5.76 1.84 -1.53
N THR A 17 5.91 0.89 -0.59
CA THR A 17 5.46 -0.51 -0.78
C THR A 17 3.97 -0.59 -1.11
N ILE A 18 3.14 0.25 -0.50
CA ILE A 18 1.70 0.34 -0.81
C ILE A 18 1.48 0.93 -2.20
N LEU A 19 2.15 2.04 -2.53
CA LEU A 19 2.00 2.71 -3.82
C LEU A 19 2.49 1.88 -5.00
N ASP A 20 3.50 1.04 -4.82
CA ASP A 20 4.03 0.15 -5.86
C ASP A 20 2.96 -0.85 -6.36
N LEU A 21 1.91 -1.09 -5.57
CA LEU A 21 0.81 -2.01 -5.91
C LEU A 21 -0.33 -1.33 -6.69
N GLU A 22 -0.41 0.00 -6.66
CA GLU A 22 -1.48 0.76 -7.30
C GLU A 22 -1.64 0.43 -8.81
N PRO A 23 -0.58 0.32 -9.63
CA PRO A 23 -0.74 0.03 -11.06
C PRO A 23 -1.39 -1.34 -11.30
N ASP A 24 -1.01 -2.34 -10.51
CA ASP A 24 -1.54 -3.69 -10.64
C ASP A 24 -2.99 -3.76 -10.15
N ILE A 25 -3.29 -3.12 -9.02
CA ILE A 25 -4.65 -3.03 -8.49
C ILE A 25 -5.57 -2.27 -9.46
N GLY A 26 -5.11 -1.16 -10.04
CA GLY A 26 -5.86 -0.36 -11.00
C GLY A 26 -6.23 -1.10 -12.29
N ARG A 27 -5.44 -2.12 -12.69
CA ARG A 27 -5.75 -2.96 -13.87
C ARG A 27 -6.94 -3.90 -13.66
N TYR A 28 -7.31 -4.20 -12.42
CA TYR A 28 -8.39 -5.13 -12.08
C TYR A 28 -9.72 -4.43 -11.74
N ASP A 29 -9.93 -3.22 -12.26
CA ASP A 29 -11.13 -2.38 -12.02
C ASP A 29 -11.35 -2.08 -10.53
N ALA A 30 -10.30 -1.55 -9.89
CA ALA A 30 -10.35 -1.15 -8.49
C ALA A 30 -11.41 -0.06 -8.25
N SER A 31 -12.07 -0.11 -7.09
CA SER A 31 -13.07 0.90 -6.76
C SER A 31 -12.48 2.31 -6.83
N ARG A 32 -13.28 3.28 -7.30
CA ARG A 32 -12.90 4.71 -7.29
C ARG A 32 -12.51 5.22 -5.90
N SER A 33 -12.98 4.56 -4.84
CA SER A 33 -12.57 4.88 -3.48
C SER A 33 -11.11 4.54 -3.23
N LEU A 34 -10.67 3.34 -3.61
CA LEU A 34 -9.30 2.89 -3.38
C LEU A 34 -8.28 3.73 -4.18
N MET A 35 -8.62 4.11 -5.42
CA MET A 35 -7.77 5.02 -6.20
C MET A 35 -7.63 6.41 -5.58
N ARG A 36 -8.67 6.90 -4.88
CA ARG A 36 -8.58 8.15 -4.10
C ARG A 36 -7.66 8.01 -2.90
N GLU A 37 -7.70 6.87 -2.21
CA GLU A 37 -6.78 6.59 -1.11
C GLU A 37 -5.32 6.60 -1.59
N PHE A 38 -5.01 5.95 -2.73
CA PHE A 38 -3.66 6.02 -3.32
C PHE A 38 -3.23 7.45 -3.67
N THR A 39 -4.15 8.26 -4.20
CA THR A 39 -3.88 9.68 -4.48
C THR A 39 -3.55 10.45 -3.20
N MET A 40 -4.28 10.18 -2.11
CA MET A 40 -4.01 10.79 -0.81
C MET A 40 -2.64 10.36 -0.26
N LEU A 41 -2.30 9.07 -0.37
CA LEU A 41 -1.00 8.54 0.05
C LEU A 41 0.17 9.18 -0.70
N LYS A 42 0.04 9.40 -2.01
CA LYS A 42 1.05 10.13 -2.81
C LYS A 42 1.25 11.55 -2.31
N ALA A 43 0.16 12.30 -2.11
CA ALA A 43 0.24 13.67 -1.60
C ALA A 43 0.83 13.73 -0.18
N PHE A 44 0.55 12.72 0.64
CA PHE A 44 1.17 12.60 1.96
C PHE A 44 2.68 12.36 1.86
N MET A 45 3.12 11.52 0.93
CA MET A 45 4.53 11.19 0.71
C MET A 45 5.38 12.41 0.32
N GLU A 46 4.80 13.37 -0.42
CA GLU A 46 5.47 14.62 -0.78
C GLU A 46 5.80 15.51 0.41
N ARG A 47 5.09 15.35 1.54
CA ARG A 47 5.23 16.18 2.74
C ARG A 47 5.93 15.46 3.89
N LEU A 48 6.34 14.21 3.67
CA LEU A 48 6.81 13.30 4.70
C LEU A 48 8.08 13.81 5.38
N GLU A 49 9.00 14.40 4.61
CA GLU A 49 10.31 14.87 5.08
C GLU A 49 10.23 16.07 6.04
N ASP A 50 9.09 16.76 6.07
CA ASP A 50 8.83 17.90 6.96
C ASP A 50 8.11 17.50 8.26
N MET A 51 7.84 16.21 8.46
CA MET A 51 7.02 15.73 9.58
C MET A 51 7.86 15.37 10.81
N LEU A 52 7.35 15.74 11.98
CA LEU A 52 7.86 15.18 13.24
C LEU A 52 7.22 13.81 13.46
N LEU A 53 8.03 12.77 13.40
CA LEU A 53 7.56 11.39 13.55
C LEU A 53 7.80 10.86 14.96
N ALA A 54 6.79 10.20 15.50
CA ALA A 54 6.93 9.37 16.69
C ALA A 54 7.12 7.91 16.29
N GLU A 55 8.04 7.23 16.94
CA GLU A 55 8.33 5.81 16.69
C GLU A 55 7.09 4.92 16.83
N ASP A 56 6.20 5.19 17.79
CA ASP A 56 4.94 4.43 17.95
C ASP A 56 4.01 4.58 16.75
N ASP A 57 3.94 5.76 16.15
CA ASP A 57 3.12 5.98 14.96
C ASP A 57 3.72 5.28 13.75
N VAL A 58 5.05 5.32 13.58
CA VAL A 58 5.74 4.58 12.52
C VAL A 58 5.48 3.07 12.66
N ARG A 59 5.58 2.51 13.87
CA ARG A 59 5.25 1.09 14.12
C ARG A 59 3.80 0.73 13.80
N ARG A 60 2.85 1.64 14.06
CA ARG A 60 1.45 1.43 13.72
C ARG A 60 1.24 1.38 12.21
N ILE A 61 1.90 2.27 11.46
CA ILE A 61 1.84 2.26 10.00
C ILE A 61 2.54 1.02 9.42
N GLU A 62 3.68 0.61 9.95
CA GLU A 62 4.36 -0.63 9.56
C GLU A 62 3.42 -1.83 9.71
N ARG A 63 2.78 -1.97 10.88
CA ARG A 63 1.83 -3.06 11.14
C ARG A 63 0.62 -3.00 10.20
N ALA A 64 0.04 -1.82 9.99
CA ALA A 64 -1.07 -1.64 9.08
C ALA A 64 -0.69 -2.00 7.64
N THR A 65 0.53 -1.65 7.22
CA THR A 65 1.09 -2.00 5.90
C THR A 65 1.21 -3.51 5.76
N THR A 66 1.75 -4.21 6.76
CA THR A 66 1.82 -5.68 6.75
C THR A 66 0.44 -6.31 6.60
N HIS A 67 -0.54 -5.89 7.40
CA HIS A 67 -1.91 -6.41 7.31
C HIS A 67 -2.54 -6.15 5.94
N PHE A 68 -2.38 -4.94 5.39
CA PHE A 68 -2.86 -4.61 4.05
C PHE A 68 -2.30 -5.56 2.98
N LEU A 69 -0.98 -5.83 3.03
CA LEU A 69 -0.33 -6.73 2.07
C LEU A 69 -0.82 -8.18 2.19
N GLU A 70 -1.08 -8.65 3.41
CA GLU A 70 -1.63 -9.98 3.66
C GLU A 70 -3.05 -10.13 3.09
N GLU A 71 -3.92 -9.16 3.36
CA GLU A 71 -5.30 -9.12 2.83
C GLU A 71 -5.32 -9.02 1.30
N LEU A 72 -4.42 -8.22 0.73
CA LEU A 72 -4.31 -8.07 -0.71
C LEU A 72 -3.83 -9.36 -1.38
N ARG A 73 -2.85 -10.07 -0.82
CA ARG A 73 -2.41 -11.37 -1.34
C ARG A 73 -3.56 -12.38 -1.38
N GLY A 74 -4.38 -12.43 -0.32
CA GLY A 74 -5.58 -13.26 -0.30
C GLY A 74 -6.56 -12.87 -1.41
N SER A 75 -6.82 -11.58 -1.58
CA SER A 75 -7.73 -11.07 -2.61
C SER A 75 -7.22 -11.34 -4.03
N MET A 76 -5.93 -11.11 -4.31
CA MET A 76 -5.35 -11.36 -5.64
C MET A 76 -5.33 -12.86 -5.99
N ALA A 77 -5.04 -13.74 -5.02
CA ALA A 77 -5.10 -15.18 -5.23
C ALA A 77 -6.52 -15.65 -5.63
N THR A 78 -7.56 -15.01 -5.11
CA THR A 78 -8.95 -15.29 -5.54
C THR A 78 -9.27 -14.68 -6.91
N MET A 79 -8.73 -13.50 -7.23
CA MET A 79 -8.93 -12.85 -8.54
C MET A 79 -8.28 -13.65 -9.68
N GLN A 80 -7.05 -14.15 -9.51
CA GLN A 80 -6.36 -14.98 -10.51
C GLN A 80 -7.12 -16.30 -10.81
N GLN A 81 -7.80 -16.88 -9.83
CA GLN A 81 -8.61 -18.09 -10.03
C GLN A 81 -9.88 -17.84 -10.84
N ARG A 82 -10.44 -16.63 -10.78
CA ARG A 82 -11.64 -16.25 -11.55
C ARG A 82 -11.32 -16.02 -13.02
N THR A 83 -10.14 -15.51 -13.35
CA THR A 83 -9.72 -15.30 -14.75
C THR A 83 -9.30 -16.61 -15.44
N GLY A 84 -8.73 -17.57 -14.71
CA GLY A 84 -8.36 -18.89 -15.24
C GLY A 84 -9.54 -19.80 -15.59
N ARG A 85 -10.64 -19.74 -14.83
CA ARG A 85 -11.85 -20.55 -15.10
C ARG A 85 -12.70 -20.05 -16.27
N GLY A 86 -12.58 -18.78 -16.66
CA GLY A 86 -13.31 -18.22 -17.81
C GLY A 86 -12.73 -18.59 -19.18
N ARG A 87 -11.52 -19.14 -19.23
CA ARG A 87 -10.81 -19.49 -20.49
C ARG A 87 -10.95 -20.96 -20.92
N LEU A 88 -11.61 -21.81 -20.13
CA LEU A 88 -11.72 -23.25 -20.39
C LEU A 88 -13.10 -23.68 -20.95
N LEU A 89 -13.93 -22.72 -21.39
CA LEU A 89 -15.28 -22.98 -21.92
C LEU A 89 -15.51 -22.35 -23.31
N GLN A 90 -14.48 -22.21 -24.14
CA GLN A 90 -14.64 -21.90 -25.56
C GLN A 90 -14.20 -23.06 -26.44
#